data_AF-A0A1F8T6T3-F1
#
_entry.id   AF-A0A1F8T6T3-F1
#
_cell.length_a   1.000
_cell.length_b   1.000
_cell.length_c   1.000
_cell.angle_alpha   90.00
_cell.angle_beta   90.00
_cell.angle_gamma   90.00
#
_symmetry.space_group_name_H-M   'P 1'
#
loop_
_entity.id
_entity.type
_entity.pdbx_description
1 polymer ?
#
loop_
_entity_poly.entity_id
_entity_poly.type
_entity_poly.pdbx_seq_one_letter_code
_entity_poly.pdbx_strand_id
1 'polypeptide(L)'
;MVGTWAASYSLNDSDLLLIRDDGTYTQIYDDPDARRHYESGWLKWDIEFRESNFARLHLNGMRRAGDLDSIFNRESGGVDPELFTAIDYCENEVVEMPDGVVLIVTGATYETPRGIVLRQTRLAGSEWTWSFELMEE
;
A
#
# COMPACT_ATOMS: atom_id res chain seq x y z
N MET A 1 12.65 -5.57 1.21
CA MET A 1 11.76 -4.41 1.06
C MET A 1 12.16 -3.55 -0.13
N VAL A 2 13.38 -3.00 -0.16
CA VAL A 2 13.92 -2.18 -1.27
C VAL A 2 13.70 -2.80 -2.65
N GLY A 3 13.13 -2.06 -3.59
CA GLY A 3 12.81 -2.50 -4.95
C GLY A 3 11.54 -1.83 -5.48
N THR A 4 11.15 -2.22 -6.69
CA THR A 4 9.90 -1.76 -7.32
C THR A 4 8.80 -2.77 -7.09
N TRP A 5 7.69 -2.32 -6.53
CA TRP A 5 6.52 -3.14 -6.25
C TRP A 5 5.35 -2.66 -7.07
N ALA A 6 4.55 -3.57 -7.63
CA ALA A 6 3.43 -3.24 -8.50
C ALA A 6 2.14 -3.90 -8.00
N ALA A 7 1.05 -3.13 -8.03
CA ALA A 7 -0.31 -3.64 -7.91
C ALA A 7 -1.13 -3.19 -9.12
N SER A 8 -2.12 -4.00 -9.50
CA SER A 8 -3.17 -3.65 -10.45
C SER A 8 -4.52 -3.93 -9.79
N TYR A 9 -5.40 -2.94 -9.84
CA TYR A 9 -6.75 -2.96 -9.25
C TYR A 9 -7.83 -3.19 -10.31
N SER A 10 -7.51 -2.92 -11.58
CA SER A 10 -8.33 -3.16 -12.76
C SER A 10 -7.46 -3.64 -13.94
N LEU A 11 -8.07 -3.79 -15.11
CA LEU A 11 -7.40 -4.35 -16.28
C LEU A 11 -6.22 -3.47 -16.78
N ASN A 12 -6.34 -2.16 -16.62
CA ASN A 12 -5.44 -1.18 -17.24
C ASN A 12 -4.73 -0.25 -16.25
N ASP A 13 -5.09 -0.28 -14.97
CA ASP A 13 -4.41 0.55 -13.97
C ASP A 13 -3.14 -0.11 -13.41
N SER A 14 -2.28 0.73 -12.88
CA SER A 14 -1.07 0.32 -12.19
C SER A 14 -0.77 1.25 -11.03
N ASP A 15 -0.35 0.68 -9.91
CA ASP A 15 0.20 1.39 -8.77
C ASP A 15 1.59 0.84 -8.46
N LEU A 16 2.60 1.68 -8.64
CA LEU A 16 4.00 1.33 -8.45
C LEU A 16 4.55 2.00 -7.19
N LEU A 17 5.26 1.22 -6.38
CA LEU A 17 6.02 1.70 -5.23
C LEU A 17 7.50 1.45 -5.46
N LEU A 18 8.28 2.51 -5.63
CA LEU A 18 9.73 2.43 -5.75
C LEU A 18 10.35 2.70 -4.39
N ILE A 19 10.72 1.64 -3.67
CA ILE A 19 11.25 1.71 -2.31
C ILE A 19 12.78 1.65 -2.35
N ARG A 20 13.45 2.64 -1.74
CA ARG A 20 14.92 2.75 -1.67
C ARG A 20 15.47 2.38 -0.31
N ASP A 21 16.75 2.04 -0.27
CA ASP A 21 17.51 1.68 0.94
C ASP A 21 17.82 2.89 1.84
N ASP A 22 17.74 4.11 1.30
CA ASP A 22 17.91 5.37 2.03
C ASP A 22 16.72 5.77 2.91
N GLY A 23 15.70 4.92 3.03
CA GLY A 23 14.49 5.17 3.80
C GLY A 23 13.45 6.03 3.07
N THR A 24 13.61 6.23 1.76
CA THR A 24 12.64 6.94 0.91
C THR A 24 11.94 6.04 -0.09
N TYR A 25 10.75 6.45 -0.53
CA TYR A 25 10.00 5.80 -1.60
C TYR A 25 9.27 6.84 -2.46
N THR A 26 8.82 6.44 -3.64
CA THR A 26 7.82 7.18 -4.40
C THR A 26 6.70 6.25 -4.87
N GLN A 27 5.49 6.80 -4.98
CA GLN A 27 4.31 6.17 -5.55
C GLN A 27 4.06 6.73 -6.96
N ILE A 28 3.79 5.85 -7.91
CA ILE A 28 3.35 6.20 -9.26
C ILE A 28 2.08 5.43 -9.56
N TYR A 29 0.95 6.13 -9.63
CA TYR A 29 -0.34 5.58 -10.00
C TYR A 29 -0.75 6.07 -11.39
N ASP A 30 -1.08 5.13 -12.27
CA ASP A 30 -1.58 5.41 -13.61
C ASP A 30 -2.88 4.64 -13.85
N ASP A 31 -3.92 5.37 -14.25
CA ASP A 31 -5.21 4.84 -14.67
C ASP A 31 -5.63 5.54 -15.97
N PRO A 32 -5.35 4.93 -17.13
CA PRO A 32 -5.61 5.54 -18.42
C PRO A 32 -7.11 5.67 -18.71
N ASP A 33 -7.94 4.78 -18.18
CA ASP A 33 -9.38 4.77 -18.38
C ASP A 33 -10.03 5.97 -17.68
N ALA A 34 -9.57 6.29 -16.47
CA ALA A 34 -9.98 7.49 -15.74
C ALA A 34 -9.19 8.76 -16.14
N ARG A 35 -8.22 8.65 -17.06
CA ARG A 35 -7.25 9.71 -17.42
C ARG A 35 -6.57 10.31 -16.19
N ARG A 36 -6.20 9.45 -15.25
CA ARG A 36 -5.66 9.82 -13.96
C ARG A 36 -4.22 9.37 -13.88
N HIS A 37 -3.34 10.32 -13.57
CA HIS A 37 -1.95 10.06 -13.30
C HIS A 37 -1.57 10.77 -12.00
N TYR A 38 -0.85 10.08 -11.13
CA TYR A 38 -0.32 10.62 -9.90
C TYR A 38 1.08 10.09 -9.68
N GLU A 39 2.01 11.00 -9.40
CA GLU A 39 3.36 10.68 -8.97
C GLU A 39 3.65 11.49 -7.72
N SER A 40 4.09 10.82 -6.66
CA SER A 40 4.55 11.50 -5.46
C SER A 40 5.98 12.01 -5.62
N GLY A 41 6.40 12.92 -4.74
CA GLY A 41 7.83 13.12 -4.51
C GLY A 41 8.47 11.93 -3.82
N TRP A 42 9.74 12.07 -3.40
CA TRP A 42 10.37 11.11 -2.50
C TRP A 42 9.87 11.35 -1.07
N LEU A 43 9.10 10.38 -0.57
CA LEU A 43 8.48 10.38 0.74
C LEU A 43 9.18 9.36 1.65
N LYS A 44 8.94 9.43 2.96
CA LYS A 44 9.57 8.52 3.93
C LYS A 44 8.78 7.22 4.07
N TRP A 45 9.49 6.12 4.24
CA TRP A 45 8.90 4.86 4.70
C TRP A 45 9.59 4.36 5.96
N ASP A 46 8.88 3.56 6.75
CA ASP A 46 9.39 2.87 7.93
C ASP A 46 8.82 1.45 8.00
N ILE A 47 9.47 0.55 8.73
CA ILE A 47 9.02 -0.81 8.99
C ILE A 47 8.87 -1.06 10.48
N GLU A 48 7.66 -1.42 10.88
CA GLU A 48 7.34 -1.85 12.23
C GLU A 48 7.31 -3.38 12.29
N PHE A 49 8.25 -3.98 13.03
CA PHE A 49 8.25 -5.41 13.29
C PHE A 49 7.32 -5.74 14.45
N ARG A 50 6.43 -6.71 14.26
CA ARG A 50 5.41 -7.11 15.22
C ARG A 50 5.81 -8.40 15.95
N GLU A 51 5.34 -8.58 17.18
CA GLU A 51 5.60 -9.81 17.96
C GLU A 51 5.00 -11.06 17.32
N SER A 52 3.98 -10.90 16.48
CA SER A 52 3.32 -11.95 15.69
C SER A 52 4.16 -12.49 14.52
N ASN A 53 5.38 -11.96 14.30
CA ASN A 53 6.26 -12.21 13.16
C ASN A 53 5.77 -11.62 11.82
N PHE A 54 4.70 -10.84 11.83
CA PHE A 54 4.37 -9.95 10.71
C PHE A 54 5.16 -8.64 10.82
N ALA A 55 5.23 -7.90 9.72
CA ALA A 55 5.72 -6.53 9.74
C ALA A 55 4.73 -5.61 9.04
N ARG A 56 4.68 -4.36 9.49
CA ARG A 56 3.89 -3.29 8.88
C ARG A 56 4.83 -2.32 8.20
N LEU A 57 4.61 -2.10 6.91
CA LEU A 57 5.31 -1.09 6.12
C LEU A 57 4.48 0.19 6.15
N HIS A 58 5.02 1.23 6.76
CA HIS A 58 4.41 2.54 6.86
C HIS A 58 4.87 3.41 5.70
N LEU A 59 3.95 3.86 4.84
CA LEU A 59 4.22 4.67 3.65
C LEU A 59 3.60 6.06 3.83
N ASN A 60 4.38 6.98 4.38
CA ASN A 60 3.91 8.34 4.68
C ASN A 60 3.54 9.07 3.39
N GLY A 61 2.38 9.74 3.38
CA GLY A 61 1.85 10.46 2.23
C GLY A 61 1.31 9.58 1.09
N MET A 62 1.34 8.25 1.23
CA MET A 62 0.81 7.36 0.19
C MET A 62 -0.68 7.60 0.02
N ARG A 63 -1.13 7.70 -1.22
CA ARG A 63 -2.55 7.73 -1.57
C ARG A 63 -3.04 6.31 -1.80
N ARG A 64 -4.19 5.98 -1.23
CA ARG A 64 -4.79 4.66 -1.41
C ARG A 64 -5.53 4.59 -2.75
N ALA A 65 -4.88 4.00 -3.74
CA ALA A 65 -5.45 3.75 -5.06
C ALA A 65 -6.33 2.48 -5.08
N GLY A 66 -7.14 2.32 -6.13
CA GLY A 66 -8.09 1.21 -6.26
C GLY A 66 -9.34 1.32 -5.37
N ASP A 67 -9.53 2.46 -4.71
CA ASP A 67 -10.61 2.75 -3.76
C ASP A 67 -11.38 4.03 -4.15
N LEU A 68 -12.24 4.53 -3.26
CA LEU A 68 -13.03 5.74 -3.48
C LEU A 68 -12.16 6.97 -3.79
N ASP A 69 -12.61 7.79 -4.74
CA ASP A 69 -11.98 9.06 -5.10
C ASP A 69 -11.76 10.00 -3.90
N SER A 70 -12.67 9.97 -2.92
CA SER A 70 -12.55 10.77 -1.69
C SER A 70 -11.39 10.32 -0.80
N ILE A 71 -10.98 9.05 -0.88
CA ILE A 71 -9.83 8.51 -0.18
C ILE A 71 -8.56 8.83 -0.97
N PHE A 72 -8.55 8.50 -2.27
CA PHE A 72 -7.38 8.70 -3.12
C PHE A 72 -6.93 10.16 -3.18
N ASN A 73 -7.87 11.12 -3.21
CA ASN A 73 -7.55 12.54 -3.35
C ASN A 73 -7.19 13.25 -2.03
N ARG A 74 -7.05 12.53 -0.90
CA ARG A 74 -6.60 13.12 0.36
C ARG A 74 -5.18 13.67 0.21
N GLU A 75 -4.97 14.92 0.64
CA GLU A 75 -3.68 15.60 0.49
C GLU A 75 -2.58 14.94 1.33
N SER A 76 -2.91 14.53 2.57
CA SER A 76 -2.00 13.79 3.45
C SER A 76 -1.85 12.32 3.09
N GLY A 77 -2.61 11.82 2.11
CA GLY A 77 -2.73 10.39 1.83
C GLY A 77 -3.58 9.66 2.87
N GLY A 78 -3.36 8.34 2.96
CA GLY A 78 -4.04 7.49 3.94
C GLY A 78 -5.56 7.42 3.75
N VAL A 79 -6.28 7.32 4.87
CA VAL A 79 -7.76 7.32 4.93
C VAL A 79 -8.23 8.22 6.07
N ASP A 80 -9.48 8.68 6.00
CA ASP A 80 -10.08 9.40 7.12
C ASP A 80 -10.43 8.42 8.25
N PRO A 81 -9.81 8.48 9.44
CA PRO A 81 -10.09 7.54 10.52
C PRO A 81 -11.49 7.71 11.12
N GLU A 82 -12.15 8.87 10.91
CA GLU A 82 -13.53 9.09 11.37
C GLU A 82 -14.55 8.45 10.41
N LEU A 83 -14.20 8.32 9.13
CA LEU A 83 -15.09 7.78 8.10
C LEU A 83 -14.78 6.32 7.73
N PHE A 84 -13.53 5.90 7.90
CA PHE A 84 -13.04 4.60 7.49
C PHE A 84 -12.23 3.94 8.60
N THR A 85 -12.52 2.66 8.86
CA THR A 85 -11.72 1.82 9.75
C THR A 85 -10.89 0.88 8.90
N ALA A 86 -9.56 0.94 9.03
CA ALA A 86 -8.68 -0.02 8.38
C ALA A 86 -8.28 -1.13 9.34
N ILE A 87 -8.24 -2.35 8.83
CA ILE A 87 -8.01 -3.56 9.61
C ILE A 87 -6.76 -4.24 9.05
N ASP A 88 -5.77 -4.45 9.91
CA ASP A 88 -4.76 -5.48 9.71
C ASP A 88 -5.43 -6.83 9.92
N TYR A 89 -5.70 -7.54 8.83
CA TYR A 89 -6.44 -8.79 8.91
C TYR A 89 -5.56 -9.97 9.36
N CYS A 90 -4.23 -9.81 9.39
CA CYS A 90 -3.32 -10.83 9.91
C CYS A 90 -3.37 -10.89 11.45
N GLU A 91 -3.48 -9.72 12.09
CA GLU A 91 -3.57 -9.60 13.55
C GLU A 91 -4.99 -9.29 14.06
N ASN A 92 -5.93 -9.04 13.14
CA ASN A 92 -7.29 -8.55 13.42
C ASN A 92 -7.29 -7.29 14.31
N GLU A 93 -6.37 -6.37 14.01
CA GLU A 93 -6.21 -5.10 14.72
C GLU A 93 -6.66 -3.92 13.85
N VAL A 94 -7.19 -2.89 14.50
CA VAL A 94 -7.44 -1.61 13.84
C VAL A 94 -6.11 -0.90 13.63
N VAL A 95 -5.90 -0.39 12.42
CA VAL A 95 -4.72 0.39 12.04
C VAL A 95 -5.19 1.77 11.62
N GLU A 96 -4.67 2.80 12.29
CA GLU A 96 -4.91 4.18 11.89
C GLU A 96 -3.97 4.55 10.74
N MET A 97 -4.49 5.29 9.77
CA MET A 97 -3.78 5.68 8.54
C MET A 97 -4.07 7.15 8.20
N PRO A 98 -3.86 8.12 9.12
CA PRO A 98 -4.30 9.50 8.90
C PRO A 98 -3.50 10.25 7.82
N ASP A 99 -2.21 9.90 7.68
CA ASP A 99 -1.21 10.63 6.89
C ASP A 99 -0.40 9.71 5.97
N GLY A 100 -0.93 8.54 5.64
CA GLY A 100 -0.23 7.55 4.83
C GLY A 100 -0.89 6.18 4.90
N VAL A 101 -0.44 5.26 4.06
CA VAL A 101 -0.98 3.90 4.01
C VAL A 101 -0.03 2.95 4.72
N VAL A 102 -0.61 2.01 5.46
CA VAL A 102 0.11 0.88 6.03
C VAL A 102 -0.14 -0.36 5.17
N LEU A 103 0.93 -1.00 4.71
CA LEU A 103 0.89 -2.30 4.06
C LEU A 103 1.39 -3.39 5.02
N ILE A 104 0.78 -4.56 4.97
CA ILE A 104 1.17 -5.73 5.76
C ILE A 104 2.17 -6.54 4.94
N VAL A 105 3.36 -6.73 5.49
CA VAL A 105 4.41 -7.57 4.89
C VAL A 105 4.16 -9.00 5.30
N THR A 106 3.87 -9.86 4.31
CA THR A 106 3.56 -11.28 4.56
C THR A 106 4.44 -12.18 3.70
N GLY A 107 4.68 -13.40 4.16
CA GLY A 107 5.21 -14.46 3.30
C GLY A 107 4.19 -14.86 2.24
N ALA A 108 4.66 -15.16 1.03
CA ALA A 108 3.81 -15.64 -0.04
C ALA A 108 3.60 -17.16 0.04
N THR A 109 2.41 -17.63 -0.35
CA THR A 109 2.09 -19.06 -0.48
C THR A 109 2.38 -19.61 -1.88
N TYR A 110 2.96 -18.78 -2.75
CA TYR A 110 3.32 -19.06 -4.13
C TYR A 110 4.72 -18.53 -4.42
N GLU A 111 5.32 -18.97 -5.52
CA GLU A 111 6.63 -18.50 -5.94
C GLU A 111 6.57 -17.00 -6.28
N THR A 112 7.35 -16.20 -5.55
CA THR A 112 7.47 -14.76 -5.75
C THR A 112 8.89 -14.35 -5.37
N PRO A 113 9.44 -13.28 -5.96
CA PRO A 113 10.75 -12.78 -5.58
C PRO A 113 10.84 -12.53 -4.07
N ARG A 114 11.91 -13.06 -3.46
CA ARG A 114 12.18 -12.94 -2.01
C ARG A 114 11.12 -13.56 -1.09
N GLY A 115 10.14 -14.27 -1.64
CA GLY A 115 9.13 -15.01 -0.86
C GLY A 115 8.15 -14.12 -0.08
N ILE A 116 8.02 -12.84 -0.42
CA ILE A 116 7.16 -11.89 0.31
C ILE A 116 6.25 -11.08 -0.62
N VAL A 117 5.10 -10.64 -0.10
CA VAL A 117 4.18 -9.71 -0.76
C VAL A 117 3.75 -8.60 0.20
N LEU A 118 3.41 -7.42 -0.34
CA LEU A 118 2.94 -6.29 0.44
C LEU A 118 1.43 -6.17 0.28
N ARG A 119 0.68 -6.35 1.36
CA ARG A 119 -0.77 -6.44 1.30
C ARG A 119 -1.42 -5.18 1.84
N GLN A 120 -2.40 -4.65 1.14
CA GLN A 120 -3.18 -3.55 1.67
C GLN A 120 -3.96 -3.99 2.91
N THR A 121 -4.04 -3.09 3.89
CA THR A 121 -5.04 -3.21 4.96
C THR A 121 -6.44 -3.22 4.36
N ARG A 122 -7.38 -3.89 5.02
CA ARG A 122 -8.77 -3.99 4.56
C ARG A 122 -9.59 -2.86 5.17
N LEU A 123 -10.42 -2.17 4.39
CA LEU A 123 -11.41 -1.27 4.96
C LEU A 123 -12.56 -2.09 5.54
N ALA A 124 -13.00 -1.76 6.76
CA ALA A 124 -14.10 -2.45 7.43
C ALA A 124 -15.36 -2.43 6.55
N GLY A 125 -15.95 -3.61 6.33
CA GLY A 125 -17.10 -3.78 5.43
C GLY A 125 -16.74 -4.02 3.96
N SER A 126 -15.46 -3.98 3.57
CA SER A 126 -14.98 -4.42 2.27
C SER A 126 -14.50 -5.87 2.32
N GLU A 127 -14.76 -6.64 1.25
CA GLU A 127 -14.20 -7.98 1.03
C GLU A 127 -12.93 -7.96 0.16
N TRP A 128 -12.59 -6.80 -0.40
CA TRP A 128 -11.47 -6.68 -1.34
C TRP A 128 -10.16 -6.40 -0.60
N THR A 129 -9.13 -7.14 -0.98
CA THR A 129 -7.75 -6.89 -0.55
C THR A 129 -6.84 -7.00 -1.76
N TRP A 130 -5.96 -6.01 -1.91
CA TRP A 130 -4.99 -5.95 -2.99
C TRP A 130 -3.59 -6.16 -2.44
N SER A 131 -2.68 -6.64 -3.28
CA SER A 131 -1.28 -6.81 -2.92
C SER A 131 -0.38 -6.25 -3.99
N PHE A 132 0.73 -5.67 -3.55
CA PHE A 132 1.85 -5.33 -4.40
C PHE A 132 2.83 -6.49 -4.44
N GLU A 133 3.26 -6.82 -5.65
CA GLU A 133 4.24 -7.85 -5.93
C GLU A 133 5.55 -7.21 -6.37
N LEU A 134 6.68 -7.80 -5.98
CA LEU A 134 7.99 -7.29 -6.39
C LEU A 134 8.19 -7.55 -7.87
N MET A 135 8.52 -6.52 -8.63
CA MET A 135 8.92 -6.66 -10.02
C MET A 135 10.32 -7.26 -10.08
N GLU A 136 10.49 -8.35 -10.85
CA GLU A 136 11.82 -8.89 -11.16
C GLU A 136 12.56 -7.91 -12.10
N GLU A 137 13.84 -7.66 -11.80
CA GLU A 137 14.76 -6.93 -12.68
C GLU A 137 15.36 -7.85 -13.75
#